data_AF-A0A953HUH8-F1
#
_entry.id   AF-A0A953HUH8-F1
#
_cell.length_a   1.000
_cell.length_b   1.000
_cell.length_c   1.000
_cell.angle_alpha   90.00
_cell.angle_beta   90.00
_cell.angle_gamma   90.00
#
_symmetry.space_group_name_H-M   'P 1'
#
loop_
_entity.id
_entity.type
_entity.pdbx_description
1 polymer ?
#
loop_
_entity_poly.entity_id
_entity_poly.type
_entity_poly.pdbx_seq_one_letter_code
_entity_poly.pdbx_strand_id
1 'polypeptide(L)'
;MLFNNLKQNSILILFLASIPLLYSCGSQNNASAETASAIKGDTTKITILQTADIHGQLDAHPELFWENEDVVIKERGGLASIKTLFDEERAKNPGRTLVVDGGDLIQGSGYAALSEGAIFPELIKAMNYDVIIPGNWEVVYGKQTMMEIMDGYGTQVVVQNMFDDDTKDHLFPPYWVTEMEGVRMAFVGINDPDVPVRQNPTFSEGIEFSGINSSVKKMIDDLKVQEDIDVMFLITHIGIFKQVELANNQIAENVDYILGNDTHERVREMIEGKYAKVTEPGAFGSFVGKLTLHVVDGHLVDDEYELIEVDPVRYPGDPALQAMVDKAKEPYEKYLEAVIGYTQTPMYRYLTVETPMDNLITDAARWKTGADISISNGFRFGNPIVPEAGKTAPITRANLWNMLPVNERVKMGKATGRQIKDWLEQEMHNAFAQNAIERFGGWLVRFSGMEVKFNSENDKNERIQSITVNGEPIDDDESYTISACLRAGEPLETLCRMKGVSDVEIKDYTIHEVVEEYLGKFSPVSPVLEERAYCESLGPYSFSTVPGTEYIFQ
;
A
#
# COMPACT_ATOMS: atom_id res chain seq x y z
N MET A 1 18.55 -23.76 60.26
CA MET A 1 17.50 -24.67 60.78
C MET A 1 16.98 -25.45 59.56
N LEU A 2 17.42 -26.68 59.25
CA LEU A 2 17.10 -27.99 59.89
C LEU A 2 15.56 -28.21 59.90
N PHE A 3 14.90 -29.23 59.36
CA PHE A 3 15.16 -30.62 58.89
C PHE A 3 14.07 -30.96 57.82
N ASN A 4 14.29 -31.73 56.74
CA ASN A 4 14.43 -33.20 56.60
C ASN A 4 13.17 -34.03 56.96
N ASN A 5 12.59 -34.77 55.99
CA ASN A 5 12.60 -36.25 56.01
C ASN A 5 11.86 -36.92 54.83
N LEU A 6 12.59 -37.85 54.19
CA LEU A 6 12.11 -38.94 53.34
C LEU A 6 11.34 -40.01 54.14
N LYS A 7 10.56 -40.85 53.44
CA LYS A 7 10.70 -42.31 53.54
C LYS A 7 10.21 -43.07 52.30
N GLN A 8 11.10 -43.94 51.84
CA GLN A 8 10.94 -44.98 50.82
C GLN A 8 10.01 -46.11 51.31
N ASN A 9 9.45 -46.87 50.37
CA ASN A 9 9.44 -48.33 50.46
C ASN A 9 9.44 -48.98 49.06
N SER A 10 10.28 -50.00 48.96
CA SER A 10 10.79 -50.69 47.79
C SER A 10 9.92 -51.86 47.30
N ILE A 11 10.42 -52.52 46.23
CA ILE A 11 10.25 -53.95 45.84
C ILE A 11 9.04 -54.21 44.91
N LEU A 12 9.08 -54.94 43.77
CA LEU A 12 9.93 -56.02 43.25
C LEU A 12 9.87 -56.10 41.70
N ILE A 13 10.95 -56.57 41.10
CA ILE A 13 11.15 -56.92 39.68
C ILE A 13 10.49 -58.28 39.34
N LEU A 14 9.91 -58.42 38.15
CA LEU A 14 9.86 -59.71 37.45
C LEU A 14 9.80 -59.53 35.91
N PHE A 15 10.88 -60.00 35.27
CA PHE A 15 11.00 -60.21 33.82
C PHE A 15 10.22 -61.47 33.42
N LEU A 16 9.49 -61.43 32.30
CA LEU A 16 9.14 -62.62 31.51
C LEU A 16 8.92 -62.20 30.05
N ALA A 17 9.70 -62.81 29.15
CA ALA A 17 9.64 -62.65 27.71
C ALA A 17 8.83 -63.80 27.08
N SER A 18 7.97 -63.51 26.10
CA SER A 18 7.51 -64.47 25.07
C SER A 18 6.72 -63.79 23.93
N ILE A 19 7.39 -63.71 22.77
CA ILE A 19 7.02 -63.92 21.33
C ILE A 19 5.52 -64.06 20.93
N PRO A 20 5.12 -63.65 19.69
CA PRO A 20 3.84 -63.02 19.37
C PRO A 20 2.76 -63.96 18.82
N LEU A 21 1.51 -63.49 18.83
CA LEU A 21 0.37 -64.09 18.15
C LEU A 21 -0.26 -63.06 17.20
N LEU A 22 -0.13 -63.36 15.90
CA LEU A 22 -0.87 -62.73 14.82
C LEU A 22 -2.36 -63.08 14.95
N TYR A 23 -3.21 -62.06 14.98
CA TYR A 23 -4.60 -62.17 14.51
C TYR A 23 -4.91 -60.97 13.62
N SER A 24 -5.11 -61.29 12.34
CA SER A 24 -5.72 -60.46 11.31
C SER A 24 -7.18 -60.21 11.66
N CYS A 25 -7.66 -58.97 11.50
CA CYS A 25 -8.97 -58.65 10.91
C CYS A 25 -9.15 -57.13 10.76
N GLY A 26 -9.63 -56.70 9.59
CA GLY A 26 -10.56 -55.58 9.49
C GLY A 26 -10.04 -54.29 8.88
N SER A 27 -9.93 -54.26 7.55
CA SER A 27 -9.89 -53.05 6.73
C SER A 27 -11.17 -52.22 6.89
N GLN A 28 -11.05 -50.91 7.11
CA GLN A 28 -12.01 -49.93 6.61
C GLN A 28 -11.35 -48.54 6.46
N ASN A 29 -11.22 -48.13 5.20
CA ASN A 29 -11.19 -46.78 4.66
C ASN A 29 -10.21 -45.76 5.26
N ASN A 30 -8.96 -45.79 4.77
CA ASN A 30 -8.14 -44.59 4.61
C ASN A 30 -7.87 -44.38 3.11
N ALA A 31 -8.87 -43.82 2.42
CA ALA A 31 -8.73 -43.31 1.05
C ALA A 31 -8.74 -41.77 1.13
N SER A 32 -7.73 -41.20 1.77
CA SER A 32 -7.50 -39.75 1.82
C SER A 32 -6.08 -39.36 2.22
N ALA A 33 -5.12 -40.30 2.21
CA ALA A 33 -3.73 -40.05 2.59
C ALA A 33 -2.72 -40.48 1.52
N GLU A 34 -3.15 -40.59 0.25
CA GLU A 34 -2.33 -40.97 -0.90
C GLU A 34 -2.48 -39.99 -2.10
N THR A 35 -2.56 -38.68 -1.83
CA THR A 35 -2.41 -37.64 -2.87
C THR A 35 -1.32 -36.62 -2.57
N ALA A 36 -0.40 -36.93 -1.64
CA ALA A 36 0.90 -36.26 -1.56
C ALA A 36 2.00 -37.22 -2.05
N SER A 37 1.80 -37.81 -3.24
CA SER A 37 2.86 -38.51 -3.94
C SER A 37 3.62 -37.49 -4.77
N ALA A 38 4.83 -37.16 -4.31
CA ALA A 38 5.82 -36.34 -4.98
C ALA A 38 5.76 -36.43 -6.51
N ILE A 39 5.46 -35.31 -7.17
CA ILE A 39 5.74 -35.11 -8.60
C ILE A 39 7.26 -35.15 -8.74
N LYS A 40 7.82 -36.34 -8.95
CA LYS A 40 9.22 -36.57 -9.31
C LYS A 40 9.38 -36.48 -10.83
N GLY A 41 9.04 -35.33 -11.39
CA GLY A 41 9.42 -34.92 -12.75
C GLY A 41 10.20 -33.61 -12.67
N ASP A 42 11.10 -33.35 -13.63
CA ASP A 42 11.66 -32.01 -13.80
C ASP A 42 10.50 -31.05 -14.11
N THR A 43 10.20 -30.13 -13.20
CA THR A 43 9.20 -29.08 -13.43
C THR A 43 9.86 -27.91 -14.16
N THR A 44 9.18 -27.39 -15.18
CA THR A 44 9.58 -26.13 -15.81
C THR A 44 9.11 -24.99 -14.92
N LYS A 45 9.98 -24.01 -14.66
CA LYS A 45 9.66 -22.85 -13.84
C LYS A 45 9.37 -21.64 -14.71
N ILE A 46 8.27 -20.95 -14.43
CA ILE A 46 8.00 -19.59 -14.92
C ILE A 46 8.02 -18.66 -13.70
N THR A 47 8.70 -17.53 -13.80
CA THR A 47 8.84 -16.57 -12.71
C THR A 47 8.10 -15.28 -13.06
N ILE A 48 7.24 -14.82 -12.16
CA ILE A 48 6.58 -13.51 -12.23
C ILE A 48 7.15 -12.65 -11.10
N LEU A 49 7.77 -11.53 -11.44
CA LEU A 49 8.22 -10.52 -10.49
C LEU A 49 7.21 -9.38 -10.46
N GLN A 50 6.82 -8.94 -9.27
CA GLN A 50 5.87 -7.86 -9.08
C GLN A 50 6.51 -6.73 -8.28
N THR A 51 6.45 -5.52 -8.82
CA THR A 51 6.56 -4.27 -8.06
C THR A 51 5.25 -3.51 -8.11
N ALA A 52 5.08 -2.55 -7.22
CA ALA A 52 3.99 -1.58 -7.25
C ALA A 52 4.31 -0.43 -6.30
N ASP A 53 3.53 0.64 -6.40
CA ASP A 53 3.52 1.71 -5.40
C ASP A 53 4.93 2.27 -5.16
N ILE A 54 5.75 2.33 -6.22
CA ILE A 54 7.12 2.85 -6.13
C ILE A 54 7.10 4.31 -5.69
N HIS A 55 6.01 5.04 -5.96
CA HIS A 55 5.77 6.39 -5.46
C HIS A 55 6.99 7.30 -5.68
N GLY A 56 7.54 7.20 -6.89
CA GLY A 56 8.64 8.02 -7.38
C GLY A 56 9.92 7.93 -6.56
N GLN A 57 10.10 6.88 -5.75
CA GLN A 57 11.32 6.65 -4.98
C GLN A 57 12.42 6.13 -5.91
N LEU A 58 13.30 7.04 -6.31
CA LEU A 58 14.37 6.75 -7.27
C LEU A 58 15.56 6.02 -6.62
N ASP A 59 15.86 6.37 -5.37
CA ASP A 59 17.03 5.90 -4.63
C ASP A 59 16.65 4.97 -3.47
N ALA A 60 17.66 4.29 -2.93
CA ALA A 60 17.51 3.58 -1.67
C ALA A 60 17.18 4.57 -0.54
N HIS A 61 16.37 4.12 0.42
CA HIS A 61 15.86 4.96 1.49
C HIS A 61 15.65 4.14 2.77
N PRO A 62 15.55 4.80 3.94
CA PRO A 62 15.14 4.14 5.17
C PRO A 62 13.70 3.61 5.04
N GLU A 63 13.51 2.33 5.31
CA GLU A 63 12.23 1.62 5.29
C GLU A 63 11.93 1.06 6.69
N LEU A 64 10.65 1.05 7.08
CA LEU A 64 10.23 0.60 8.40
C LEU A 64 9.91 -0.88 8.40
N PHE A 65 10.43 -1.62 9.37
CA PHE A 65 10.12 -3.02 9.66
C PHE A 65 9.56 -3.13 11.08
N TRP A 66 8.74 -4.15 11.32
CA TRP A 66 8.25 -4.51 12.64
C TRP A 66 8.81 -5.87 13.03
N GLU A 67 9.82 -5.87 13.90
CA GLU A 67 10.56 -7.07 14.28
C GLU A 67 10.65 -7.18 15.79
N ASN A 68 10.28 -8.35 16.34
CA ASN A 68 10.35 -8.62 17.78
C ASN A 68 9.65 -7.55 18.64
N GLU A 69 8.49 -7.08 18.18
CA GLU A 69 7.69 -6.04 18.85
C GLU A 69 8.35 -4.64 18.88
N ASP A 70 9.32 -4.41 18.01
CA ASP A 70 10.03 -3.13 17.90
C ASP A 70 10.06 -2.61 16.45
N VAL A 71 10.09 -1.28 16.32
CA VAL A 71 10.35 -0.60 15.04
C VAL A 71 11.83 -0.73 14.69
N VAL A 72 12.10 -1.33 13.54
CA VAL A 72 13.45 -1.47 12.97
C VAL A 72 13.51 -0.72 11.64
N ILE A 73 14.58 0.04 11.41
CA ILE A 73 14.76 0.80 10.17
C ILE A 73 15.92 0.20 9.38
N LYS A 74 15.69 -0.10 8.11
CA LYS A 74 16.71 -0.65 7.21
C LYS A 74 16.70 0.12 5.89
N GLU A 75 17.85 0.26 5.26
CA GLU A 75 17.96 0.85 3.92
C GLU A 75 17.41 -0.14 2.88
N ARG A 76 16.43 0.27 2.08
CA ARG A 76 15.79 -0.57 1.04
C ARG A 76 15.53 0.23 -0.24
N GLY A 77 15.31 -0.50 -1.33
CA GLY A 77 14.83 0.04 -2.60
C GLY A 77 15.89 0.69 -3.47
N GLY A 78 15.43 1.64 -4.28
CA GLY A 78 16.19 2.29 -5.35
C GLY A 78 16.08 1.57 -6.69
N LEU A 79 15.70 2.30 -7.75
CA LEU A 79 15.44 1.71 -9.07
C LEU A 79 16.65 0.93 -9.61
N ALA A 80 17.86 1.45 -9.39
CA ALA A 80 19.10 0.78 -9.78
C ALA A 80 19.27 -0.59 -9.08
N SER A 81 18.92 -0.68 -7.79
CA SER A 81 18.98 -1.93 -7.02
C SER A 81 17.92 -2.93 -7.50
N ILE A 82 16.70 -2.45 -7.77
CA ILE A 82 15.60 -3.27 -8.32
C ILE A 82 16.03 -3.83 -9.69
N LYS A 83 16.66 -3.02 -10.54
CA LYS A 83 17.18 -3.47 -11.84
C LYS A 83 18.17 -4.62 -11.70
N THR A 84 19.12 -4.52 -10.77
CA THR A 84 20.07 -5.60 -10.48
C THR A 84 19.34 -6.86 -10.02
N LEU A 85 18.33 -6.74 -9.16
CA LEU A 85 17.50 -7.87 -8.73
C LEU A 85 16.79 -8.53 -9.92
N PHE A 86 16.11 -7.74 -10.77
CA PHE A 86 15.44 -8.26 -11.97
C PHE A 86 16.39 -8.99 -12.91
N ASP A 87 17.59 -8.44 -13.14
CA ASP A 87 18.58 -9.07 -14.00
C ASP A 87 19.12 -10.38 -13.40
N GLU A 88 19.33 -10.43 -12.09
CA GLU A 88 19.73 -11.67 -11.39
C GLU A 88 18.66 -12.76 -11.53
N GLU A 89 17.38 -12.43 -11.31
CA GLU A 89 16.29 -13.40 -11.45
C GLU A 89 16.10 -13.86 -12.89
N ARG A 90 16.19 -12.94 -13.87
CA ARG A 90 16.20 -13.29 -15.30
C ARG A 90 17.37 -14.20 -15.66
N ALA A 91 18.55 -13.99 -15.09
CA ALA A 91 19.70 -14.86 -15.31
C ALA A 91 19.55 -16.24 -14.66
N LYS A 92 18.86 -16.34 -13.52
CA LYS A 92 18.51 -17.62 -12.88
C LYS A 92 17.49 -18.41 -13.67
N ASN A 93 16.58 -17.74 -14.38
CA ASN A 93 15.57 -18.38 -15.23
C ASN A 93 15.46 -17.74 -16.64
N PRO A 94 16.47 -17.96 -17.51
CA PRO A 94 16.57 -17.28 -18.80
C PRO A 94 15.38 -17.55 -19.72
N GLY A 95 14.79 -16.47 -20.25
CA GLY A 95 13.64 -16.53 -21.15
C GLY A 95 12.32 -16.93 -20.47
N ARG A 96 12.32 -17.12 -19.14
CA ARG A 96 11.17 -17.61 -18.38
C ARG A 96 10.80 -16.75 -17.17
N THR A 97 11.09 -15.45 -17.26
CA THR A 97 10.81 -14.47 -16.21
C THR A 97 10.07 -13.28 -16.79
N LEU A 98 8.89 -12.98 -16.26
CA LEU A 98 8.09 -11.79 -16.57
C LEU A 98 8.14 -10.83 -15.38
N VAL A 99 8.11 -9.53 -15.67
CA VAL A 99 8.12 -8.48 -14.66
C VAL A 99 6.89 -7.59 -14.85
N VAL A 100 6.14 -7.43 -13.77
CA VAL A 100 4.87 -6.72 -13.70
C VAL A 100 5.00 -5.54 -12.75
N ASP A 101 4.41 -4.40 -13.10
CA ASP A 101 4.19 -3.29 -12.17
C ASP A 101 2.70 -3.00 -11.95
N GLY A 102 2.34 -2.84 -10.68
CA GLY A 102 0.98 -2.62 -10.21
C GLY A 102 0.49 -1.16 -10.23
N GLY A 103 1.28 -0.22 -10.74
CA GLY A 103 0.94 1.20 -10.81
C GLY A 103 1.48 2.02 -9.65
N ASP A 104 1.10 3.31 -9.60
CA ASP A 104 1.62 4.32 -8.67
C ASP A 104 3.13 4.56 -8.78
N LEU A 105 3.60 4.82 -10.00
CA LEU A 105 5.01 5.07 -10.32
C LEU A 105 5.39 6.54 -10.22
N ILE A 106 4.50 7.45 -10.65
CA ILE A 106 4.84 8.85 -11.00
C ILE A 106 4.37 9.90 -10.01
N GLN A 107 3.99 9.49 -8.81
CA GLN A 107 3.59 10.36 -7.70
C GLN A 107 4.45 10.05 -6.48
N GLY A 108 4.40 10.83 -5.40
CA GLY A 108 4.93 10.40 -4.10
C GLY A 108 6.34 10.86 -3.77
N SER A 109 7.04 11.49 -4.73
CA SER A 109 8.34 12.12 -4.49
C SER A 109 8.46 13.51 -5.11
N GLY A 110 9.39 14.31 -4.58
CA GLY A 110 9.63 15.66 -5.08
C GLY A 110 10.15 15.71 -6.52
N TYR A 111 10.95 14.72 -6.91
CA TYR A 111 11.44 14.60 -8.29
C TYR A 111 10.29 14.28 -9.25
N ALA A 112 9.36 13.42 -8.84
CA ALA A 112 8.16 13.14 -9.60
C ALA A 112 7.27 14.38 -9.75
N ALA A 113 6.98 15.07 -8.64
CA ALA A 113 6.11 16.24 -8.64
C ALA A 113 6.66 17.42 -9.46
N LEU A 114 7.95 17.76 -9.30
CA LEU A 114 8.55 18.91 -9.99
C LEU A 114 8.81 18.65 -11.48
N SER A 115 8.88 17.39 -11.89
CA SER A 115 8.96 17.01 -13.30
C SER A 115 7.61 16.70 -13.92
N GLU A 116 6.54 16.70 -13.13
CA GLU A 116 5.21 16.21 -13.53
C GLU A 116 5.28 14.81 -14.15
N GLY A 117 6.14 13.95 -13.59
CA GLY A 117 6.39 12.58 -14.06
C GLY A 117 7.25 12.45 -15.32
N ALA A 118 7.71 13.55 -15.94
CA ALA A 118 8.45 13.51 -17.20
C ALA A 118 9.82 12.80 -17.13
N ILE A 119 10.35 12.54 -15.93
CA ILE A 119 11.61 11.80 -15.76
C ILE A 119 11.46 10.27 -15.85
N PHE A 120 10.24 9.73 -15.74
CA PHE A 120 10.02 8.28 -15.62
C PHE A 120 10.10 7.49 -16.93
N PRO A 121 9.64 7.98 -18.10
CA PRO A 121 9.60 7.19 -19.32
C PRO A 121 10.88 6.40 -19.64
N GLU A 122 12.03 7.07 -19.68
CA GLU A 122 13.31 6.41 -19.98
C GLU A 122 13.83 5.55 -18.82
N LEU A 123 13.53 5.90 -17.57
CA LEU A 123 13.93 5.11 -16.40
C LEU A 123 13.17 3.77 -16.37
N ILE A 124 11.84 3.82 -16.52
CA ILE A 124 10.97 2.64 -16.51
C ILE A 124 11.23 1.76 -17.74
N LYS A 125 11.49 2.36 -18.91
CA LYS A 125 11.91 1.62 -20.09
C LYS A 125 13.20 0.84 -19.86
N ALA A 126 14.18 1.42 -19.17
CA ALA A 126 15.43 0.75 -18.83
C ALA A 126 15.25 -0.42 -17.83
N MET A 127 14.17 -0.42 -17.05
CA MET A 127 13.80 -1.54 -16.16
C MET A 127 13.31 -2.78 -16.93
N ASN A 128 12.88 -2.59 -18.18
CA ASN A 128 12.31 -3.63 -19.05
C ASN A 128 11.14 -4.36 -18.38
N TYR A 129 10.13 -3.64 -17.88
CA TYR A 129 8.87 -4.28 -17.48
C TYR A 129 8.20 -4.97 -18.67
N ASP A 130 7.46 -6.03 -18.43
CA ASP A 130 6.69 -6.75 -19.45
C ASP A 130 5.25 -6.23 -19.52
N VAL A 131 4.65 -5.88 -18.38
CA VAL A 131 3.32 -5.26 -18.31
C VAL A 131 3.19 -4.35 -17.09
N ILE A 132 2.49 -3.23 -17.25
CA ILE A 132 2.21 -2.22 -16.23
C ILE A 132 0.72 -1.88 -16.26
N ILE A 133 0.13 -1.55 -15.11
CA ILE A 133 -1.19 -0.90 -15.06
C ILE A 133 -1.05 0.53 -14.52
N PRO A 134 -1.94 1.46 -14.88
CA PRO A 134 -2.10 2.69 -14.12
C PRO A 134 -2.67 2.34 -12.74
N GLY A 135 -2.03 2.83 -11.69
CA GLY A 135 -2.55 2.93 -10.35
C GLY A 135 -3.42 4.17 -10.17
N ASN A 136 -3.85 4.43 -8.94
CA ASN A 136 -4.78 5.52 -8.70
C ASN A 136 -4.10 6.89 -8.80
N TRP A 137 -2.79 7.01 -8.61
CA TRP A 137 -2.07 8.28 -8.68
C TRP A 137 -1.52 8.63 -10.07
N GLU A 138 -1.59 7.74 -11.06
CA GLU A 138 -1.18 8.07 -12.44
C GLU A 138 -1.94 9.26 -13.05
N VAL A 139 -3.14 9.56 -12.55
CA VAL A 139 -3.95 10.70 -13.00
C VAL A 139 -3.54 12.05 -12.39
N VAL A 140 -2.60 12.09 -11.44
CA VAL A 140 -2.32 13.29 -10.63
C VAL A 140 -1.95 14.53 -11.45
N TYR A 141 -1.35 14.36 -12.63
CA TYR A 141 -0.98 15.45 -13.55
C TYR A 141 -1.96 15.61 -14.74
N GLY A 142 -3.13 14.97 -14.66
CA GLY A 142 -4.16 15.00 -15.69
C GLY A 142 -4.02 13.91 -16.74
N LYS A 143 -5.15 13.63 -17.41
CA LYS A 143 -5.29 12.58 -18.44
C LYS A 143 -4.21 12.62 -19.54
N GLN A 144 -3.96 13.80 -20.11
CA GLN A 144 -3.01 13.92 -21.23
C GLN A 144 -1.58 13.54 -20.82
N THR A 145 -1.12 14.08 -19.69
CA THR A 145 0.21 13.80 -19.14
C THR A 145 0.36 12.32 -18.77
N MET A 146 -0.67 11.73 -18.15
CA MET A 146 -0.71 10.28 -17.88
C MET A 146 -0.51 9.47 -19.16
N MET A 147 -1.31 9.73 -20.20
CA MET A 147 -1.20 9.01 -21.48
C MET A 147 0.19 9.14 -22.09
N GLU A 148 0.74 10.36 -22.15
CA GLU A 148 2.08 10.61 -22.73
C GLU A 148 3.19 9.87 -21.98
N ILE A 149 3.15 9.85 -20.65
CA ILE A 149 4.14 9.17 -19.82
C ILE A 149 4.05 7.65 -19.99
N MET A 150 2.83 7.10 -19.90
CA MET A 150 2.61 5.66 -19.96
C MET A 150 2.94 5.09 -21.34
N ASP A 151 2.57 5.79 -22.42
CA ASP A 151 3.00 5.44 -23.79
C ASP A 151 4.53 5.50 -23.94
N GLY A 152 5.18 6.39 -23.18
CA GLY A 152 6.63 6.56 -23.14
C GLY A 152 7.40 5.41 -22.48
N TYR A 153 6.75 4.56 -21.66
CA TYR A 153 7.41 3.43 -21.00
C TYR A 153 7.93 2.37 -21.97
N GLY A 154 7.37 2.29 -23.18
CA GLY A 154 7.78 1.30 -24.17
C GLY A 154 7.51 -0.15 -23.75
N THR A 155 6.52 -0.37 -22.89
CA THR A 155 6.04 -1.68 -22.42
C THR A 155 4.52 -1.80 -22.60
N GLN A 156 3.94 -2.96 -22.31
CA GLN A 156 2.49 -3.14 -22.34
C GLN A 156 1.86 -2.38 -21.16
N VAL A 157 0.89 -1.53 -21.46
CA VAL A 157 0.05 -0.87 -20.45
C VAL A 157 -1.36 -1.39 -20.61
N VAL A 158 -1.94 -1.93 -19.54
CA VAL A 158 -3.28 -2.52 -19.59
C VAL A 158 -4.18 -2.03 -18.45
N VAL A 159 -5.44 -1.73 -18.76
CA VAL A 159 -6.48 -1.47 -17.76
C VAL A 159 -7.87 -1.56 -18.38
N GLN A 160 -8.72 -2.39 -17.81
CA GLN A 160 -10.05 -2.64 -18.38
C GLN A 160 -11.09 -1.60 -18.00
N ASN A 161 -10.96 -0.94 -16.83
CA ASN A 161 -12.00 -0.05 -16.30
C ASN A 161 -11.72 1.45 -16.44
N MET A 162 -10.80 1.88 -17.31
CA MET A 162 -10.56 3.30 -17.57
C MET A 162 -10.96 3.67 -19.00
N PHE A 163 -11.81 4.67 -19.12
CA PHE A 163 -12.42 5.09 -20.38
C PHE A 163 -12.29 6.60 -20.60
N ASP A 164 -12.25 7.01 -21.86
CA ASP A 164 -12.52 8.37 -22.27
C ASP A 164 -13.98 8.72 -21.95
N ASP A 165 -14.22 9.82 -21.22
CA ASP A 165 -15.57 10.19 -20.79
C ASP A 165 -16.45 10.69 -21.94
N ASP A 166 -15.88 11.20 -23.03
CA ASP A 166 -16.61 11.67 -24.21
C ASP A 166 -16.89 10.52 -25.19
N THR A 167 -15.85 9.76 -25.57
CA THR A 167 -15.98 8.72 -26.60
C THR A 167 -16.42 7.37 -26.05
N LYS A 168 -16.23 7.14 -24.75
CA LYS A 168 -16.41 5.84 -24.06
C LYS A 168 -15.47 4.74 -24.54
N ASP A 169 -14.42 5.10 -25.28
CA ASP A 169 -13.36 4.16 -25.65
C ASP A 169 -12.46 3.87 -24.45
N HIS A 170 -11.88 2.66 -24.41
CA HIS A 170 -10.86 2.34 -23.42
C HIS A 170 -9.63 3.25 -23.61
N LEU A 171 -9.06 3.74 -22.51
CA LEU A 171 -7.81 4.51 -22.57
C LEU A 171 -6.60 3.62 -22.91
N PHE A 172 -6.60 2.38 -22.41
CA PHE A 172 -5.58 1.37 -22.70
C PHE A 172 -6.25 0.02 -23.00
N PRO A 173 -5.56 -0.93 -23.66
CA PRO A 173 -6.06 -2.28 -23.81
C PRO A 173 -6.47 -2.89 -22.46
N PRO A 174 -7.55 -3.67 -22.37
CA PRO A 174 -8.02 -4.21 -21.10
C PRO A 174 -7.10 -5.28 -20.49
N TYR A 175 -6.34 -5.97 -21.34
CA TYR A 175 -5.47 -7.09 -20.96
C TYR A 175 -4.31 -7.29 -21.93
N TRP A 176 -3.33 -8.09 -21.50
CA TRP A 176 -2.23 -8.60 -22.31
C TRP A 176 -2.17 -10.13 -22.19
N VAL A 177 -2.01 -10.83 -23.31
CA VAL A 177 -1.84 -12.29 -23.36
C VAL A 177 -0.45 -12.62 -23.89
N THR A 178 0.21 -13.57 -23.23
CA THR A 178 1.53 -14.07 -23.63
C THR A 178 1.63 -15.58 -23.43
N GLU A 179 2.57 -16.23 -24.11
CA GLU A 179 2.79 -17.66 -24.00
C GLU A 179 4.26 -17.94 -23.68
N MET A 180 4.50 -18.82 -22.72
CA MET A 180 5.83 -19.17 -22.25
C MET A 180 5.86 -20.65 -21.90
N GLU A 181 6.77 -21.41 -22.53
CA GLU A 181 6.89 -22.86 -22.30
C GLU A 181 5.58 -23.63 -22.54
N GLY A 182 4.75 -23.16 -23.48
CA GLY A 182 3.45 -23.73 -23.81
C GLY A 182 2.33 -23.40 -22.82
N VAL A 183 2.60 -22.54 -21.82
CA VAL A 183 1.59 -22.00 -20.90
C VAL A 183 1.15 -20.63 -21.37
N ARG A 184 -0.15 -20.48 -21.64
CA ARG A 184 -0.75 -19.23 -22.07
C ARG A 184 -1.28 -18.47 -20.87
N MET A 185 -0.77 -17.25 -20.68
CA MET A 185 -1.03 -16.41 -19.52
C MET A 185 -1.72 -15.12 -19.95
N ALA A 186 -2.74 -14.71 -19.20
CA ALA A 186 -3.40 -13.42 -19.39
C ALA A 186 -3.21 -12.52 -18.17
N PHE A 187 -2.96 -11.24 -18.42
CA PHE A 187 -2.83 -10.19 -17.40
C PHE A 187 -3.89 -9.12 -17.66
N VAL A 188 -4.89 -9.05 -16.79
CA VAL A 188 -6.00 -8.09 -16.87
C VAL A 188 -5.78 -6.98 -15.85
N GLY A 189 -5.75 -5.73 -16.29
CA GLY A 189 -5.56 -4.58 -15.39
C GLY A 189 -6.87 -4.04 -14.83
N ILE A 190 -6.91 -3.70 -13.54
CA ILE A 190 -8.05 -3.05 -12.88
C ILE A 190 -7.54 -1.93 -11.96
N ASN A 191 -8.03 -0.71 -12.17
CA ASN A 191 -7.77 0.44 -11.31
C ASN A 191 -8.92 0.63 -10.28
N ASP A 192 -8.71 1.42 -9.23
CA ASP A 192 -9.71 1.78 -8.22
C ASP A 192 -10.87 2.57 -8.86
N PRO A 193 -12.12 2.05 -8.88
CA PRO A 193 -13.26 2.78 -9.41
C PRO A 193 -13.55 4.09 -8.65
N ASP A 194 -13.05 4.22 -7.42
CA ASP A 194 -13.30 5.36 -6.55
C ASP A 194 -12.32 6.53 -6.75
N VAL A 195 -11.39 6.47 -7.73
CA VAL A 195 -10.41 7.55 -8.04
C VAL A 195 -11.05 8.94 -8.05
N PRO A 196 -12.16 9.21 -8.78
CA PRO A 196 -12.72 10.56 -8.91
C PRO A 196 -13.22 11.19 -7.61
N VAL A 197 -13.53 10.36 -6.61
CA VAL A 197 -14.06 10.80 -5.30
C VAL A 197 -13.02 10.74 -4.19
N ARG A 198 -12.05 9.81 -4.28
CA ARG A 198 -10.98 9.61 -3.31
C ARG A 198 -9.91 10.69 -3.42
N GLN A 199 -9.60 11.13 -4.64
CA GLN A 199 -8.57 12.13 -4.93
C GLN A 199 -9.17 13.50 -5.26
N ASN A 200 -8.35 14.49 -5.63
CA ASN A 200 -8.84 15.76 -6.15
C ASN A 200 -9.56 15.49 -7.49
N PRO A 201 -10.87 15.78 -7.62
CA PRO A 201 -11.64 15.46 -8.82
C PRO A 201 -11.06 16.00 -10.14
N THR A 202 -10.26 17.08 -10.08
CA THR A 202 -9.63 17.67 -11.26
C THR A 202 -8.50 16.81 -11.84
N PHE A 203 -7.92 15.89 -11.07
CA PHE A 203 -6.85 15.01 -11.55
C PHE A 203 -7.35 14.04 -12.62
N SER A 204 -8.55 13.49 -12.41
CA SER A 204 -9.17 12.53 -13.33
C SER A 204 -10.22 13.14 -14.25
N GLU A 205 -10.19 14.45 -14.49
CA GLU A 205 -11.09 15.09 -15.45
C GLU A 205 -10.89 14.47 -16.85
N GLY A 206 -11.99 14.16 -17.53
CA GLY A 206 -11.95 13.48 -18.84
C GLY A 206 -11.85 11.95 -18.78
N ILE A 207 -11.89 11.34 -17.58
CA ILE A 207 -11.74 9.89 -17.39
C ILE A 207 -12.95 9.32 -16.66
N GLU A 208 -13.56 8.29 -17.23
CA GLU A 208 -14.58 7.48 -16.57
C GLU A 208 -13.98 6.18 -16.04
N PHE A 209 -14.39 5.79 -14.82
CA PHE A 209 -14.00 4.55 -14.18
C PHE A 209 -15.21 3.63 -14.01
N SER A 210 -15.16 2.43 -14.60
CA SER A 210 -16.22 1.44 -14.40
C SER A 210 -16.01 0.63 -13.12
N GLY A 211 -17.11 0.23 -12.48
CA GLY A 211 -17.08 -0.63 -11.30
C GLY A 211 -16.79 -2.10 -11.64
N ILE A 212 -16.33 -2.88 -10.66
CA ILE A 212 -16.06 -4.31 -10.81
C ILE A 212 -17.36 -5.10 -10.63
N ASN A 213 -18.01 -5.46 -11.74
CA ASN A 213 -19.33 -6.08 -11.74
C ASN A 213 -19.43 -7.28 -12.71
N SER A 214 -20.65 -7.75 -13.01
CA SER A 214 -20.87 -8.90 -13.88
C SER A 214 -20.35 -8.72 -15.31
N SER A 215 -20.18 -7.49 -15.80
CA SER A 215 -19.51 -7.23 -17.08
C SER A 215 -18.05 -7.64 -17.05
N VAL A 216 -17.34 -7.37 -15.94
CA VAL A 216 -15.94 -7.76 -15.75
C VAL A 216 -15.82 -9.28 -15.69
N LYS A 217 -16.72 -9.96 -14.95
CA LYS A 217 -16.76 -11.44 -14.95
C LYS A 217 -16.93 -11.97 -16.38
N LYS A 218 -17.90 -11.44 -17.13
CA LYS A 218 -18.17 -11.90 -18.49
C LYS A 218 -16.93 -11.74 -19.38
N MET A 219 -16.23 -10.61 -19.28
CA MET A 219 -15.00 -10.37 -20.04
C MET A 219 -13.90 -11.38 -19.68
N ILE A 220 -13.69 -11.68 -18.39
CA ILE A 220 -12.72 -12.69 -17.93
C ILE A 220 -13.11 -14.09 -18.43
N ASP A 221 -14.37 -14.47 -18.30
CA ASP A 221 -14.88 -15.78 -18.76
C ASP A 221 -14.73 -15.95 -20.28
N ASP A 222 -15.09 -14.91 -21.05
CA ASP A 222 -14.94 -14.89 -22.50
C ASP A 222 -13.46 -14.98 -22.88
N LEU A 223 -12.57 -14.23 -22.20
CA LEU A 223 -11.13 -14.24 -22.43
C LEU A 223 -10.53 -15.62 -22.19
N LYS A 224 -10.87 -16.27 -21.06
CA LYS A 224 -10.40 -17.63 -20.72
C LYS A 224 -10.67 -18.61 -21.85
N VAL A 225 -11.88 -18.57 -22.44
CA VAL A 225 -12.31 -19.51 -23.49
C VAL A 225 -11.81 -19.12 -24.88
N GLN A 226 -11.85 -17.83 -25.24
CA GLN A 226 -11.49 -17.37 -26.59
C GLN A 226 -10.00 -17.46 -26.85
N GLU A 227 -9.20 -17.17 -25.83
CA GLU A 227 -7.74 -17.18 -25.91
C GLU A 227 -7.14 -18.45 -25.32
N ASP A 228 -7.91 -19.45 -24.89
CA ASP A 228 -7.40 -20.72 -24.32
C ASP A 228 -6.37 -20.48 -23.21
N ILE A 229 -6.71 -19.62 -22.25
CA ILE A 229 -5.79 -19.17 -21.20
C ILE A 229 -5.59 -20.28 -20.17
N ASP A 230 -4.34 -20.63 -19.86
CA ASP A 230 -4.00 -21.59 -18.82
C ASP A 230 -3.98 -20.94 -17.44
N VAL A 231 -3.32 -19.78 -17.31
CA VAL A 231 -3.19 -19.03 -16.05
C VAL A 231 -3.67 -17.58 -16.23
N MET A 232 -4.60 -17.16 -15.39
CA MET A 232 -5.23 -15.84 -15.42
C MET A 232 -4.80 -15.00 -14.22
N PHE A 233 -4.17 -13.87 -14.51
CA PHE A 233 -3.77 -12.85 -13.54
C PHE A 233 -4.69 -11.63 -13.63
N LEU A 234 -5.18 -11.17 -12.48
CA LEU A 234 -5.65 -9.79 -12.34
C LEU A 234 -4.55 -8.96 -11.69
N ILE A 235 -4.10 -7.90 -12.37
CA ILE A 235 -3.25 -6.87 -11.75
C ILE A 235 -4.22 -5.79 -11.28
N THR A 236 -4.31 -5.57 -9.96
CA THR A 236 -5.36 -4.73 -9.39
C THR A 236 -4.79 -3.64 -8.50
N HIS A 237 -5.20 -2.40 -8.72
CA HIS A 237 -4.86 -1.26 -7.88
C HIS A 237 -6.08 -0.80 -7.08
N ILE A 238 -6.64 -1.71 -6.26
CA ILE A 238 -7.92 -1.51 -5.55
C ILE A 238 -7.81 -1.70 -4.03
N GLY A 239 -6.63 -2.04 -3.54
CA GLY A 239 -6.34 -2.28 -2.12
C GLY A 239 -6.71 -3.68 -1.60
N ILE A 240 -5.87 -4.20 -0.71
CA ILE A 240 -5.85 -5.58 -0.24
C ILE A 240 -7.20 -6.10 0.25
N PHE A 241 -8.00 -5.26 0.92
CA PHE A 241 -9.32 -5.66 1.41
C PHE A 241 -10.26 -6.00 0.26
N LYS A 242 -10.33 -5.14 -0.75
CA LYS A 242 -11.16 -5.35 -1.94
C LYS A 242 -10.62 -6.49 -2.81
N GLN A 243 -9.30 -6.70 -2.81
CA GLN A 243 -8.66 -7.82 -3.50
C GLN A 243 -9.01 -9.17 -2.88
N VAL A 244 -8.94 -9.29 -1.55
CA VAL A 244 -9.33 -10.51 -0.83
C VAL A 244 -10.82 -10.79 -1.01
N GLU A 245 -11.67 -9.77 -0.98
CA GLU A 245 -13.09 -9.92 -1.32
C GLU A 245 -13.27 -10.41 -2.76
N LEU A 246 -12.56 -9.82 -3.74
CA LEU A 246 -12.61 -10.24 -5.13
C LEU A 246 -12.16 -11.69 -5.32
N ALA A 247 -11.11 -12.12 -4.63
CA ALA A 247 -10.59 -13.49 -4.63
C ALA A 247 -11.62 -14.53 -4.16
N ASN A 248 -12.56 -14.09 -3.32
CA ASN A 248 -13.66 -14.90 -2.79
C ASN A 248 -14.97 -14.76 -3.59
N ASN A 249 -15.02 -13.81 -4.52
CA ASN A 249 -16.19 -13.49 -5.32
C ASN A 249 -16.25 -14.33 -6.60
N GLN A 250 -17.47 -14.63 -7.06
CA GLN A 250 -17.70 -15.37 -8.32
C GLN A 250 -17.09 -14.69 -9.55
N ILE A 251 -16.83 -13.38 -9.52
CA ILE A 251 -16.12 -12.67 -10.59
C ILE A 251 -14.73 -13.30 -10.86
N ALA A 252 -14.07 -13.82 -9.83
CA ALA A 252 -12.75 -14.44 -9.90
C ALA A 252 -12.79 -15.96 -10.17
N GLU A 253 -13.94 -16.54 -10.54
CA GLU A 253 -14.07 -18.00 -10.74
C GLU A 253 -13.05 -18.61 -11.72
N ASN A 254 -12.63 -17.85 -12.73
CA ASN A 254 -11.64 -18.25 -13.73
C ASN A 254 -10.30 -17.49 -13.58
N VAL A 255 -10.01 -16.98 -12.38
CA VAL A 255 -8.79 -16.24 -12.03
C VAL A 255 -7.96 -17.10 -11.09
N ASP A 256 -6.66 -17.20 -11.38
CA ASP A 256 -5.73 -17.99 -10.56
C ASP A 256 -5.04 -17.10 -9.51
N TYR A 257 -4.62 -15.90 -9.92
CA TYR A 257 -3.89 -14.96 -9.06
C TYR A 257 -4.39 -13.53 -9.20
N ILE A 258 -4.41 -12.81 -8.06
CA ILE A 258 -4.61 -11.37 -7.96
C ILE A 258 -3.28 -10.76 -7.49
N LEU A 259 -2.63 -10.03 -8.38
CA LEU A 259 -1.45 -9.22 -8.13
C LEU A 259 -1.91 -7.84 -7.62
N GLY A 260 -2.05 -7.75 -6.31
CA GLY A 260 -2.63 -6.65 -5.56
C GLY A 260 -1.66 -5.51 -5.23
N ASN A 261 -2.20 -4.28 -5.13
CA ASN A 261 -1.53 -2.98 -4.95
C ASN A 261 -2.50 -1.93 -4.30
N ASP A 262 -2.06 -0.68 -4.06
CA ASP A 262 -2.73 0.52 -3.44
C ASP A 262 -2.57 0.69 -1.92
N THR A 263 -2.58 -0.40 -1.16
CA THR A 263 -2.70 -0.31 0.31
C THR A 263 -1.39 -0.53 1.05
N HIS A 264 -0.35 -0.95 0.32
CA HIS A 264 1.06 -1.08 0.73
C HIS A 264 1.30 -2.24 1.68
N GLU A 265 0.42 -3.25 1.68
CA GLU A 265 0.61 -4.45 2.49
C GLU A 265 1.74 -5.31 1.96
N ARG A 266 2.47 -5.93 2.89
CA ARG A 266 3.65 -6.75 2.59
C ARG A 266 3.28 -8.22 2.74
N VAL A 267 2.58 -8.74 1.74
CA VAL A 267 2.13 -10.12 1.75
C VAL A 267 3.37 -11.01 1.57
N ARG A 268 3.82 -11.65 2.66
CA ARG A 268 4.97 -12.58 2.67
C ARG A 268 4.58 -14.02 2.33
N GLU A 269 3.36 -14.41 2.67
CA GLU A 269 2.71 -15.65 2.25
C GLU A 269 1.42 -15.28 1.53
N MET A 270 1.14 -15.90 0.37
CA MET A 270 -0.05 -15.59 -0.42
C MET A 270 -1.32 -15.77 0.41
N ILE A 271 -2.25 -14.82 0.28
CA ILE A 271 -3.56 -14.95 0.91
C ILE A 271 -4.44 -15.83 0.04
N GLU A 272 -4.90 -16.94 0.60
CA GLU A 272 -5.78 -17.89 -0.09
C GLU A 272 -7.22 -17.37 -0.11
N GLY A 273 -7.74 -17.09 -1.32
CA GLY A 273 -9.15 -16.86 -1.56
C GLY A 273 -9.87 -18.14 -2.00
N LYS A 274 -11.20 -18.08 -2.08
CA LYS A 274 -12.01 -19.20 -2.57
C LYS A 274 -11.68 -19.61 -4.01
N TYR A 275 -11.35 -18.63 -4.87
CA TYR A 275 -11.09 -18.87 -6.29
C TYR A 275 -9.64 -18.53 -6.67
N ALA A 276 -9.10 -17.43 -6.16
CA ALA A 276 -7.76 -16.94 -6.52
C ALA A 276 -6.87 -16.71 -5.29
N LYS A 277 -5.56 -16.72 -5.49
CA LYS A 277 -4.56 -16.32 -4.48
C LYS A 277 -4.22 -14.83 -4.63
N VAL A 278 -3.99 -14.14 -3.52
CA VAL A 278 -3.68 -12.70 -3.49
C VAL A 278 -2.25 -12.45 -3.03
N THR A 279 -1.57 -11.53 -3.72
CA THR A 279 -0.23 -11.01 -3.38
C THR A 279 -0.28 -9.49 -3.31
N GLU A 280 0.59 -8.88 -2.51
CA GLU A 280 0.85 -7.43 -2.54
C GLU A 280 2.29 -7.21 -2.06
N PRO A 281 3.14 -6.52 -2.85
CA PRO A 281 4.58 -6.47 -2.56
C PRO A 281 4.94 -5.41 -1.53
N GLY A 282 4.02 -4.55 -1.10
CA GLY A 282 4.33 -3.35 -0.34
C GLY A 282 4.49 -2.15 -1.26
N ALA A 283 5.46 -1.26 -0.97
CA ALA A 283 5.60 0.02 -1.67
C ALA A 283 7.06 0.49 -1.74
N PHE A 284 7.26 1.65 -2.36
CA PHE A 284 8.50 2.43 -2.47
C PHE A 284 9.63 1.73 -3.23
N GLY A 285 9.34 0.60 -3.87
CA GLY A 285 10.35 -0.26 -4.46
C GLY A 285 11.22 -0.99 -3.41
N SER A 286 10.81 -1.00 -2.14
CA SER A 286 11.52 -1.67 -1.05
C SER A 286 11.49 -3.19 -1.14
N PHE A 287 10.54 -3.74 -1.89
CA PHE A 287 10.32 -5.17 -2.04
C PHE A 287 9.93 -5.52 -3.48
N VAL A 288 10.19 -6.77 -3.86
CA VAL A 288 9.73 -7.40 -5.10
C VAL A 288 9.04 -8.70 -4.74
N GLY A 289 7.76 -8.83 -5.09
CA GLY A 289 7.05 -10.11 -5.01
C GLY A 289 7.57 -11.05 -6.09
N LYS A 290 7.89 -12.29 -5.74
CA LYS A 290 8.34 -13.32 -6.68
C LYS A 290 7.42 -14.52 -6.60
N LEU A 291 6.58 -14.69 -7.61
CA LEU A 291 5.77 -15.88 -7.81
C LEU A 291 6.48 -16.81 -8.79
N THR A 292 6.71 -18.05 -8.39
CA THR A 292 7.29 -19.10 -9.22
C THR A 292 6.23 -20.14 -9.50
N LEU A 293 5.82 -20.26 -10.76
CA LEU A 293 4.89 -21.28 -11.23
C LEU A 293 5.67 -22.53 -11.65
N HIS A 294 5.20 -23.68 -11.22
CA HIS A 294 5.75 -24.97 -11.62
C HIS A 294 4.82 -25.65 -12.62
N VAL A 295 5.38 -25.97 -13.78
CA VAL A 295 4.63 -26.46 -14.94
C VAL A 295 5.13 -27.83 -15.35
N VAL A 296 4.20 -28.73 -15.67
CA VAL A 296 4.47 -30.04 -16.28
C VAL A 296 3.56 -30.20 -17.48
N ASP A 297 4.15 -30.46 -18.66
CA ASP A 297 3.43 -30.67 -19.92
C ASP A 297 2.38 -29.56 -20.21
N GLY A 298 2.75 -28.30 -19.99
CA GLY A 298 1.88 -27.13 -20.21
C GLY A 298 0.84 -26.86 -19.11
N HIS A 299 0.81 -27.66 -18.04
CA HIS A 299 -0.15 -27.49 -16.95
C HIS A 299 0.53 -27.01 -15.68
N LEU A 300 -0.07 -26.03 -15.01
CA LEU A 300 0.33 -25.59 -13.66
C LEU A 300 0.08 -26.73 -12.66
N VAL A 301 1.11 -27.09 -11.88
CA VAL A 301 1.03 -28.17 -10.88
C VAL A 301 1.37 -27.71 -9.46
N ASP A 302 2.09 -26.61 -9.31
CA ASP A 302 2.48 -26.04 -8.01
C ASP A 302 2.87 -24.57 -8.15
N ASP A 303 2.90 -23.85 -7.04
CA ASP A 303 3.40 -22.47 -6.97
C ASP A 303 4.17 -22.20 -5.68
N GLU A 304 5.16 -21.32 -5.79
CA GLU A 304 5.96 -20.83 -4.66
C GLU A 304 5.96 -19.29 -4.71
N TYR A 305 5.83 -18.65 -3.56
CA TYR A 305 5.90 -17.19 -3.45
C TYR A 305 6.93 -16.76 -2.41
N GLU A 306 7.67 -15.70 -2.74
CA GLU A 306 8.62 -15.04 -1.85
C GLU A 306 8.48 -13.53 -1.99
N LEU A 307 8.45 -12.80 -0.87
CA LEU A 307 8.60 -11.35 -0.87
C LEU A 307 10.07 -10.98 -0.64
N ILE A 308 10.75 -10.60 -1.71
CA ILE A 308 12.18 -10.30 -1.69
C ILE A 308 12.40 -8.86 -1.24
N GLU A 309 13.23 -8.64 -0.22
CA GLU A 309 13.66 -7.31 0.19
C GLU A 309 14.72 -6.77 -0.78
N VAL A 310 14.52 -5.56 -1.30
CA VAL A 310 15.47 -4.88 -2.17
C VAL A 310 16.55 -4.24 -1.31
N ASP A 311 17.44 -5.07 -0.76
CA ASP A 311 18.57 -4.62 0.04
C ASP A 311 19.71 -4.15 -0.89
N PRO A 312 20.09 -2.85 -0.90
CA PRO A 312 21.13 -2.32 -1.79
C PRO A 312 22.53 -2.88 -1.52
N VAL A 313 22.76 -3.51 -0.36
CA VAL A 313 24.01 -4.25 -0.07
C VAL A 313 24.02 -5.60 -0.78
N ARG A 314 22.85 -6.27 -0.85
CA ARG A 314 22.70 -7.55 -1.57
C ARG A 314 22.60 -7.34 -3.09
N TYR A 315 21.92 -6.28 -3.51
CA TYR A 315 21.68 -5.92 -4.90
C TYR A 315 22.29 -4.54 -5.17
N PRO A 316 23.62 -4.45 -5.39
CA PRO A 316 24.25 -3.17 -5.70
C PRO A 316 23.62 -2.60 -6.97
N GLY A 317 23.34 -1.29 -6.96
CA GLY A 317 22.62 -0.65 -8.06
C GLY A 317 23.29 -0.79 -9.42
N ASP A 318 22.50 -1.08 -10.46
CA ASP A 318 22.97 -1.10 -11.85
C ASP A 318 23.60 0.26 -12.22
N PRO A 319 24.89 0.29 -12.62
CA PRO A 319 25.59 1.55 -12.85
C PRO A 319 25.01 2.39 -13.99
N ALA A 320 24.41 1.76 -15.01
CA ALA A 320 23.85 2.48 -16.15
C ALA A 320 22.54 3.17 -15.75
N LEU A 321 21.65 2.45 -15.06
CA LEU A 321 20.41 3.01 -14.57
C LEU A 321 20.65 4.06 -13.48
N GLN A 322 21.62 3.85 -12.57
CA GLN A 322 21.97 4.87 -11.58
C GLN A 322 22.41 6.17 -12.25
N ALA A 323 23.24 6.10 -13.30
CA ALA A 323 23.65 7.29 -14.05
C ALA A 323 22.47 8.00 -14.74
N MET A 324 21.43 7.26 -15.16
CA MET A 324 20.20 7.85 -15.68
C MET A 324 19.39 8.54 -14.59
N VAL A 325 19.27 7.91 -13.41
CA VAL A 325 18.61 8.48 -12.23
C VAL A 325 19.31 9.78 -11.80
N ASP A 326 20.64 9.76 -11.63
CA ASP A 326 21.41 10.93 -11.22
C ASP A 326 21.18 12.10 -12.18
N LYS A 327 21.28 11.83 -13.49
CA LYS A 327 21.04 12.83 -14.54
C LYS A 327 19.62 13.39 -14.52
N ALA A 328 18.62 12.54 -14.27
CA ALA A 328 17.23 12.97 -14.18
C ALA A 328 16.98 13.89 -12.97
N LYS A 329 17.73 13.69 -11.88
CA LYS A 329 17.65 14.47 -10.64
C LYS A 329 18.37 15.82 -10.72
N GLU A 330 19.44 15.94 -11.51
CA GLU A 330 20.29 17.14 -11.63
C GLU A 330 19.53 18.48 -11.67
N PRO A 331 18.43 18.65 -12.44
CA PRO A 331 17.73 19.94 -12.53
C PRO A 331 17.06 20.39 -11.22
N TYR A 332 16.71 19.43 -10.35
CA TYR A 332 15.88 19.65 -9.16
C TYR A 332 16.67 19.49 -7.85
N GLU A 333 17.81 18.80 -7.89
CA GLU A 333 18.60 18.39 -6.72
C GLU A 333 18.91 19.55 -5.78
N LYS A 334 19.38 20.69 -6.29
CA LYS A 334 19.69 21.85 -5.44
C LYS A 334 18.49 22.33 -4.61
N TYR A 335 17.29 22.24 -5.17
CA TYR A 335 16.07 22.65 -4.49
C TYR A 335 15.56 21.56 -3.53
N LEU A 336 15.54 20.31 -3.98
CA LEU A 336 14.99 19.19 -3.22
C LEU A 336 15.90 18.76 -2.07
N GLU A 337 17.21 18.73 -2.25
CA GLU A 337 18.17 18.29 -1.23
C GLU A 337 18.53 19.38 -0.21
N ALA A 338 17.90 20.55 -0.30
CA ALA A 338 18.08 21.60 0.69
C ALA A 338 17.51 21.16 2.05
N VAL A 339 18.34 21.24 3.10
CA VAL A 339 17.90 21.01 4.48
C VAL A 339 17.02 22.18 4.94
N ILE A 340 15.79 21.87 5.35
CA ILE A 340 14.78 22.83 5.82
C ILE A 340 14.50 22.71 7.32
N GLY A 341 15.08 21.70 7.99
CA GLY A 341 14.93 21.49 9.42
C GLY A 341 15.64 20.24 9.89
N TYR A 342 15.36 19.84 11.12
CA TYR A 342 15.92 18.67 11.78
C TYR A 342 14.89 18.05 12.71
N THR A 343 14.94 16.73 12.90
CA THR A 343 14.16 16.00 13.91
C THR A 343 15.08 15.32 14.95
N GLN A 344 14.64 15.27 16.21
CA GLN A 344 15.28 14.52 17.30
C GLN A 344 14.66 13.14 17.52
N THR A 345 13.46 12.89 16.97
CA THR A 345 12.72 11.63 17.08
C THR A 345 12.50 11.02 15.70
N PRO A 346 12.37 9.68 15.61
CA PRO A 346 11.99 9.04 14.36
C PRO A 346 10.64 9.55 13.85
N MET A 347 10.60 9.89 12.57
CA MET A 347 9.36 10.20 11.86
C MET A 347 9.09 9.09 10.85
N TYR A 348 7.88 8.54 10.86
CA TYR A 348 7.41 7.50 9.94
C TYR A 348 5.89 7.56 9.82
N ARG A 349 5.34 6.90 8.78
CA ARG A 349 3.91 6.86 8.48
C ARG A 349 3.48 5.45 8.05
N TYR A 350 3.33 4.54 9.02
CA TYR A 350 2.93 3.12 8.79
C TYR A 350 1.76 2.67 9.65
N LEU A 351 1.22 3.57 10.47
CA LEU A 351 0.16 3.26 11.42
C LEU A 351 -1.18 3.79 10.89
N THR A 352 -2.21 2.96 10.99
CA THR A 352 -3.55 3.25 10.48
C THR A 352 -4.29 4.33 11.28
N VAL A 353 -3.92 4.59 12.54
CA VAL A 353 -4.64 5.49 13.46
C VAL A 353 -3.94 6.84 13.67
N GLU A 354 -2.66 6.84 14.03
CA GLU A 354 -1.89 8.06 14.33
C GLU A 354 -0.43 7.86 13.94
N THR A 355 0.24 8.89 13.40
CA THR A 355 1.66 8.81 13.04
C THR A 355 2.42 10.07 13.47
N PRO A 356 3.71 9.96 13.85
CA PRO A 356 4.51 11.13 14.19
C PRO A 356 4.67 12.12 13.01
N MET A 357 4.75 11.62 11.76
CA MET A 357 4.82 12.51 10.59
C MET A 357 3.55 13.37 10.45
N ASP A 358 2.38 12.76 10.64
CA ASP A 358 1.12 13.46 10.49
C ASP A 358 0.85 14.43 11.65
N ASN A 359 1.35 14.12 12.84
CA ASN A 359 1.32 15.03 13.99
C ASN A 359 2.11 16.31 13.68
N LEU A 360 3.32 16.21 13.12
CA LEU A 360 4.10 17.37 12.69
C LEU A 360 3.34 18.24 11.66
N ILE A 361 2.76 17.60 10.64
CA ILE A 361 2.07 18.32 9.55
C ILE A 361 0.84 19.07 10.07
N THR A 362 0.01 18.38 10.87
CA THR A 362 -1.20 18.98 11.43
C THR A 362 -0.87 20.03 12.48
N ASP A 363 0.22 19.89 13.24
CA ASP A 363 0.71 20.93 14.15
C ASP A 363 1.20 22.17 13.43
N ALA A 364 1.95 22.01 12.33
CA ALA A 364 2.42 23.11 11.52
C ALA A 364 1.24 23.91 10.93
N ALA A 365 0.26 23.20 10.36
CA ALA A 365 -0.96 23.81 9.82
C ALA A 365 -1.79 24.50 10.89
N ARG A 366 -1.97 23.87 12.06
CA ARG A 366 -2.67 24.48 13.20
C ARG A 366 -1.94 25.72 13.73
N TRP A 367 -0.61 25.65 13.89
CA TRP A 367 0.22 26.76 14.34
C TRP A 367 0.10 27.98 13.43
N LYS A 368 0.18 27.77 12.10
CA LYS A 368 0.12 28.85 11.11
C LYS A 368 -1.28 29.47 11.01
N THR A 369 -2.32 28.64 11.06
CA THR A 369 -3.71 29.08 10.86
C THR A 369 -4.36 29.63 12.13
N GLY A 370 -3.95 29.15 13.30
CA GLY A 370 -4.62 29.42 14.57
C GLY A 370 -5.99 28.75 14.70
N ALA A 371 -6.28 27.75 13.86
CA ALA A 371 -7.53 27.00 13.92
C ALA A 371 -7.64 26.16 15.21
N ASP A 372 -8.87 25.88 15.64
CA ASP A 372 -9.12 24.97 16.75
C ASP A 372 -8.63 23.57 16.41
N ILE A 373 -8.93 23.11 15.19
CA ILE A 373 -8.57 21.80 14.67
C ILE A 373 -7.83 21.96 13.32
N SER A 374 -6.76 21.20 13.12
CA SER A 374 -6.17 21.01 11.80
C SER A 374 -6.27 19.56 11.38
N ILE A 375 -6.56 19.30 10.10
CA ILE A 375 -6.85 17.97 9.55
C ILE A 375 -5.96 17.70 8.33
N SER A 376 -5.46 16.48 8.24
CA SER A 376 -4.84 15.91 7.04
C SER A 376 -5.45 14.54 6.73
N ASN A 377 -5.41 14.11 5.47
CA ASN A 377 -5.76 12.73 5.13
C ASN A 377 -4.75 11.75 5.72
N GLY A 378 -5.20 10.53 6.05
CA GLY A 378 -4.33 9.41 6.40
C GLY A 378 -3.68 8.80 5.15
N PHE A 379 -2.65 9.45 4.63
CA PHE A 379 -1.86 8.95 3.50
C PHE A 379 -0.93 7.78 3.91
N ARG A 380 -0.34 7.12 2.92
CA ARG A 380 0.59 5.98 3.10
C ARG A 380 2.01 6.24 2.62
N PHE A 381 2.22 7.25 1.78
CA PHE A 381 3.55 7.67 1.31
C PHE A 381 4.32 8.46 2.37
N GLY A 382 5.65 8.43 2.31
CA GLY A 382 6.53 9.19 3.19
C GLY A 382 7.55 8.29 3.89
N ASN A 383 8.74 8.17 3.30
CA ASN A 383 9.79 7.32 3.84
C ASN A 383 10.26 7.81 5.23
N PRO A 384 10.59 6.89 6.15
CA PRO A 384 11.12 7.22 7.46
C PRO A 384 12.28 8.22 7.45
N ILE A 385 12.28 9.11 8.43
CA ILE A 385 13.37 10.06 8.71
C ILE A 385 13.79 9.82 10.15
N VAL A 386 14.93 9.16 10.32
CA VAL A 386 15.31 8.59 11.61
C VAL A 386 16.65 9.15 12.06
N PRO A 387 16.74 9.76 13.26
CA PRO A 387 18.01 10.22 13.82
C PRO A 387 18.90 9.03 14.20
N GLU A 388 20.19 9.16 13.91
CA GLU A 388 21.20 8.29 14.54
C GLU A 388 21.21 8.52 16.07
N ALA A 389 21.60 7.49 16.83
CA ALA A 389 21.66 7.56 18.29
C ALA A 389 22.44 8.79 18.79
N GLY A 390 21.75 9.65 19.56
CA GLY A 390 22.31 10.87 20.14
C GLY A 390 22.53 12.04 19.17
N LYS A 391 22.00 11.96 17.94
CA LYS A 391 22.05 13.02 16.93
C LYS A 391 20.64 13.42 16.49
N THR A 392 20.56 14.48 15.69
CA THR A 392 19.36 14.85 14.93
C THR A 392 19.47 14.36 13.49
N ALA A 393 18.35 13.97 12.88
CA ALA A 393 18.28 13.73 11.43
C ALA A 393 17.92 15.01 10.69
N PRO A 394 18.56 15.33 9.55
CA PRO A 394 18.14 16.43 8.69
C PRO A 394 16.78 16.11 8.05
N ILE A 395 15.97 17.15 7.87
CA ILE A 395 14.75 17.10 7.06
C ILE A 395 15.05 17.93 5.81
N THR A 396 15.03 17.30 4.65
CA THR A 396 15.20 17.98 3.36
C THR A 396 13.86 18.39 2.77
N ARG A 397 13.90 19.24 1.74
CA ARG A 397 12.69 19.54 0.98
C ARG A 397 12.17 18.32 0.21
N ALA A 398 13.04 17.40 -0.22
CA ALA A 398 12.63 16.12 -0.78
C ALA A 398 11.79 15.33 0.22
N ASN A 399 12.20 15.30 1.50
CA ASN A 399 11.38 14.68 2.55
C ASN A 399 10.00 15.34 2.70
N LEU A 400 9.91 16.67 2.59
CA LEU A 400 8.63 17.37 2.62
C LEU A 400 7.73 16.98 1.44
N TRP A 401 8.27 16.87 0.23
CA TRP A 401 7.53 16.35 -0.92
C TRP A 401 7.14 14.89 -0.75
N ASN A 402 7.97 14.04 -0.16
CA ASN A 402 7.60 12.64 0.09
C ASN A 402 6.47 12.54 1.13
N MET A 403 6.42 13.45 2.11
CA MET A 403 5.32 13.52 3.07
C MET A 403 4.02 14.09 2.48
N LEU A 404 4.13 15.04 1.55
CA LEU A 404 3.03 15.79 0.94
C LEU A 404 3.30 16.03 -0.55
N PRO A 405 3.14 15.03 -1.42
CA PRO A 405 3.54 15.10 -2.84
C PRO A 405 2.62 15.99 -3.70
N VAL A 406 1.59 16.58 -3.10
CA VAL A 406 0.74 17.60 -3.70
C VAL A 406 0.78 18.84 -2.80
N ASN A 407 1.30 19.95 -3.33
CA ASN A 407 1.44 21.19 -2.57
C ASN A 407 0.22 22.11 -2.72
N GLU A 408 -0.88 21.72 -2.08
CA GLU A 408 -2.14 22.47 -2.12
C GLU A 408 -2.15 23.69 -1.20
N ARG A 409 -3.03 24.65 -1.51
CA ARG A 409 -3.32 25.79 -0.63
C ARG A 409 -4.04 25.33 0.64
N VAL A 410 -3.80 26.01 1.76
CA VAL A 410 -4.54 25.74 2.99
C VAL A 410 -5.93 26.36 2.90
N LYS A 411 -6.96 25.59 3.26
CA LYS A 411 -8.35 26.01 3.35
C LYS A 411 -8.81 25.96 4.79
N MET A 412 -9.57 26.97 5.20
CA MET A 412 -10.22 27.04 6.49
C MET A 412 -11.73 27.09 6.33
N GLY A 413 -12.45 26.67 7.37
CA GLY A 413 -13.88 26.84 7.52
C GLY A 413 -14.32 26.58 8.95
N LYS A 414 -15.63 26.61 9.19
CA LYS A 414 -16.25 26.30 10.47
C LYS A 414 -17.21 25.14 10.34
N ALA A 415 -17.22 24.27 11.35
CA ALA A 415 -18.16 23.17 11.48
C ALA A 415 -18.69 23.10 12.90
N THR A 416 -19.93 22.66 13.09
CA THR A 416 -20.45 22.37 14.43
C THR A 416 -19.86 21.07 14.97
N GLY A 417 -19.90 20.87 16.29
CA GLY A 417 -19.45 19.60 16.87
C GLY A 417 -20.22 18.39 16.35
N ARG A 418 -21.52 18.54 16.04
CA ARG A 418 -22.31 17.51 15.34
C ARG A 418 -21.73 17.18 13.97
N GLN A 419 -21.42 18.19 13.15
CA GLN A 419 -20.84 17.98 11.82
C GLN A 419 -19.49 17.24 11.90
N ILE A 420 -18.66 17.59 12.89
CA ILE A 420 -17.37 16.93 13.11
C ILE A 420 -17.57 15.46 13.50
N LYS A 421 -18.49 15.17 14.43
CA LYS A 421 -18.82 13.78 14.82
C LYS A 421 -19.31 12.95 13.65
N ASP A 422 -20.30 13.45 12.92
CA ASP A 422 -20.92 12.72 11.80
C ASP A 422 -19.91 12.46 10.67
N TRP A 423 -19.07 13.45 10.37
CA TRP A 423 -17.96 13.30 9.43
C TRP A 423 -16.93 12.27 9.92
N LEU A 424 -16.51 12.35 11.17
CA LEU A 424 -15.49 11.46 11.71
C LEU A 424 -15.97 10.00 11.79
N GLU A 425 -17.23 9.75 12.13
CA GLU A 425 -17.84 8.41 12.05
C GLU A 425 -17.77 7.85 10.62
N GLN A 426 -18.06 8.69 9.61
CA GLN A 426 -17.95 8.27 8.22
C GLN A 426 -16.49 8.03 7.80
N GLU A 427 -15.53 8.84 8.23
CA GLU A 427 -14.11 8.62 7.95
C GLU A 427 -13.56 7.37 8.66
N MET A 428 -14.01 7.09 9.89
CA MET A 428 -13.69 5.85 10.58
C MET A 428 -14.30 4.64 9.86
N HIS A 429 -15.54 4.75 9.37
CA HIS A 429 -16.14 3.70 8.57
C HIS A 429 -15.38 3.48 7.25
N ASN A 430 -14.96 4.54 6.56
CA ASN A 430 -14.15 4.46 5.35
C ASN A 430 -12.85 3.68 5.57
N ALA A 431 -12.20 3.83 6.72
CA ALA A 431 -10.94 3.17 7.06
C ALA A 431 -11.13 1.77 7.65
N PHE A 432 -12.20 1.53 8.41
CA PHE A 432 -12.35 0.36 9.28
C PHE A 432 -13.68 -0.39 9.11
N ALA A 433 -14.38 -0.21 8.00
CA ALA A 433 -15.57 -1.01 7.68
C ALA A 433 -15.22 -2.51 7.74
N GLN A 434 -16.16 -3.29 8.27
CA GLN A 434 -16.06 -4.74 8.34
C GLN A 434 -16.30 -5.37 6.97
N ASN A 435 -17.14 -4.75 6.15
CA ASN A 435 -17.30 -5.09 4.74
C ASN A 435 -16.20 -4.41 3.92
N ALA A 436 -15.38 -5.21 3.23
CA ALA A 436 -14.26 -4.73 2.43
C ALA A 436 -14.68 -3.75 1.31
N ILE A 437 -15.85 -3.96 0.71
CA ILE A 437 -16.36 -3.12 -0.40
C ILE A 437 -16.75 -1.72 0.10
N GLU A 438 -17.06 -1.57 1.39
CA GLU A 438 -17.41 -0.29 2.00
C GLU A 438 -16.17 0.54 2.40
N ARG A 439 -14.97 -0.04 2.29
CA ARG A 439 -13.73 0.70 2.52
C ARG A 439 -13.42 1.60 1.34
N PHE A 440 -13.15 2.86 1.63
CA PHE A 440 -12.98 3.92 0.63
C PHE A 440 -11.51 4.16 0.24
N GLY A 441 -10.57 3.43 0.88
CA GLY A 441 -9.13 3.58 0.67
C GLY A 441 -8.53 4.75 1.46
N GLY A 442 -7.34 4.54 2.03
CA GLY A 442 -6.67 5.44 2.98
C GLY A 442 -6.68 4.91 4.41
N TRP A 443 -5.92 5.57 5.29
CA TRP A 443 -5.95 5.38 6.73
C TRP A 443 -6.80 6.46 7.42
N LEU A 444 -6.97 6.36 8.74
CA LEU A 444 -7.75 7.34 9.50
C LEU A 444 -7.25 8.77 9.23
N VAL A 445 -8.18 9.71 9.12
CA VAL A 445 -7.85 11.14 9.06
C VAL A 445 -7.03 11.57 10.27
N ARG A 446 -6.09 12.47 10.04
CA ARG A 446 -5.09 12.91 11.02
C ARG A 446 -5.45 14.29 11.51
N PHE A 447 -5.17 14.59 12.78
CA PHE A 447 -5.55 15.88 13.32
C PHE A 447 -4.65 16.39 14.44
N SER A 448 -4.73 17.71 14.66
CA SER A 448 -4.15 18.44 15.79
C SER A 448 -5.25 19.28 16.44
N GLY A 449 -5.20 19.43 17.78
CA GLY A 449 -6.19 20.19 18.56
C GLY A 449 -7.44 19.40 18.97
N MET A 450 -7.53 18.14 18.55
CA MET A 450 -8.61 17.20 18.88
C MET A 450 -8.01 15.89 19.39
N GLU A 451 -8.66 15.24 20.34
CA GLU A 451 -8.35 13.87 20.76
C GLU A 451 -9.59 12.99 20.63
N VAL A 452 -9.42 11.74 20.21
CA VAL A 452 -10.52 10.81 19.91
C VAL A 452 -10.21 9.43 20.44
N LYS A 453 -11.14 8.88 21.23
CA LYS A 453 -11.17 7.46 21.58
C LYS A 453 -12.28 6.78 20.81
N PHE A 454 -11.98 5.65 20.19
CA PHE A 454 -12.95 4.90 19.38
C PHE A 454 -12.67 3.40 19.42
N ASN A 455 -13.60 2.60 18.89
CA ASN A 455 -13.39 1.18 18.63
C ASN A 455 -13.65 0.88 17.15
N SER A 456 -12.65 0.35 16.45
CA SER A 456 -12.72 -0.03 15.03
C SER A 456 -13.60 -1.27 14.76
N GLU A 457 -13.96 -2.02 15.79
CA GLU A 457 -14.80 -3.22 15.67
C GLU A 457 -16.30 -2.90 15.71
N ASN A 458 -16.66 -1.71 16.20
CA ASN A 458 -18.06 -1.31 16.32
C ASN A 458 -18.70 -1.04 14.94
N ASP A 459 -20.03 -1.10 14.93
CA ASP A 459 -20.83 -0.82 13.75
C ASP A 459 -20.69 0.64 13.29
N LYS A 460 -21.07 0.89 12.03
CA LYS A 460 -21.08 2.24 11.45
C LYS A 460 -21.90 3.20 12.33
N ASN A 461 -21.34 4.38 12.62
CA ASN A 461 -21.92 5.42 13.48
C ASN A 461 -21.92 5.12 15.00
N GLU A 462 -21.26 4.05 15.43
CA GLU A 462 -21.14 3.67 16.85
C GLU A 462 -19.67 3.47 17.27
N ARG A 463 -18.71 4.01 16.51
CA ARG A 463 -17.28 3.78 16.72
C ARG A 463 -16.72 4.73 17.76
N ILE A 464 -17.15 5.98 17.75
CA ILE A 464 -16.63 7.05 18.60
C ILE A 464 -17.11 6.85 20.04
N GLN A 465 -16.16 6.77 20.97
CA GLN A 465 -16.43 6.71 22.41
C GLN A 465 -16.36 8.10 23.05
N SER A 466 -15.37 8.90 22.67
CA SER A 466 -15.24 10.29 23.13
C SER A 466 -14.45 11.13 22.14
N ILE A 467 -14.80 12.42 22.06
CA ILE A 467 -14.01 13.45 21.37
C ILE A 467 -13.81 14.61 22.34
N THR A 468 -12.58 15.07 22.46
CA THR A 468 -12.25 16.34 23.12
C THR A 468 -11.62 17.29 22.11
N VAL A 469 -11.90 18.58 22.24
CA VAL A 469 -11.27 19.65 21.46
C VAL A 469 -10.69 20.64 22.46
N ASN A 470 -9.39 20.93 22.34
CA ASN A 470 -8.67 21.77 23.31
C ASN A 470 -8.81 21.31 24.78
N GLY A 471 -8.97 20.01 25.03
CA GLY A 471 -9.09 19.42 26.37
C GLY A 471 -10.51 19.40 26.94
N GLU A 472 -11.50 19.99 26.27
CA GLU A 472 -12.90 19.97 26.68
C GLU A 472 -13.72 19.00 25.81
N PRO A 473 -14.73 18.30 26.35
CA PRO A 473 -15.63 17.48 25.55
C PRO A 473 -16.30 18.30 24.45
N ILE A 474 -16.34 17.75 23.23
CA ILE A 474 -16.94 18.46 22.10
C ILE A 474 -18.47 18.68 22.33
N ASP A 475 -18.90 19.93 22.23
CA ASP A 475 -20.31 20.34 22.22
C ASP A 475 -20.88 20.27 20.80
N ASP A 476 -22.06 19.67 20.64
CA ASP A 476 -22.69 19.42 19.35
C ASP A 476 -23.12 20.70 18.60
N ASP A 477 -23.50 21.74 19.34
CA ASP A 477 -24.03 23.00 18.81
C ASP A 477 -22.94 24.09 18.72
N GLU A 478 -21.83 23.93 19.43
CA GLU A 478 -20.66 24.81 19.31
C GLU A 478 -20.00 24.70 17.94
N SER A 479 -19.46 25.82 17.45
CA SER A 479 -18.79 25.92 16.15
C SER A 479 -17.29 26.03 16.33
N TYR A 480 -16.54 25.16 15.64
CA TYR A 480 -15.09 25.06 15.70
C TYR A 480 -14.49 25.49 14.37
N THR A 481 -13.36 26.21 14.43
CA THR A 481 -12.56 26.54 13.25
C THR A 481 -11.66 25.36 12.86
N ILE A 482 -11.68 25.01 11.58
CA ILE A 482 -10.96 23.86 11.04
C ILE A 482 -10.08 24.30 9.88
N SER A 483 -8.86 23.77 9.80
CA SER A 483 -7.98 23.89 8.64
C SER A 483 -7.71 22.52 7.99
N ALA A 484 -7.64 22.50 6.66
CA ALA A 484 -7.24 21.33 5.87
C ALA A 484 -6.61 21.77 4.53
N CYS A 485 -6.06 20.84 3.77
CA CYS A 485 -5.63 21.13 2.39
C CYS A 485 -6.84 21.35 1.48
N LEU A 486 -6.72 22.28 0.52
CA LEU A 486 -7.67 22.47 -0.56
C LEU A 486 -7.70 21.22 -1.44
N ARG A 487 -8.90 20.82 -1.89
CA ARG A 487 -9.10 19.88 -2.98
C ARG A 487 -9.83 20.62 -4.09
N ALA A 488 -9.16 20.87 -5.21
CA ALA A 488 -9.79 21.55 -6.34
C ALA A 488 -10.98 20.73 -6.88
N GLY A 489 -11.94 21.36 -7.54
CA GLY A 489 -13.14 20.69 -8.05
C GLY A 489 -14.21 20.34 -7.00
N GLU A 490 -13.90 20.33 -5.70
CA GLU A 490 -14.92 20.23 -4.65
C GLU A 490 -15.71 21.54 -4.47
N PRO A 491 -16.98 21.47 -4.02
CA PRO A 491 -17.72 22.67 -3.60
C PRO A 491 -16.95 23.48 -2.56
N LEU A 492 -17.09 24.81 -2.60
CA LEU A 492 -16.37 25.70 -1.68
C LEU A 492 -16.68 25.37 -0.22
N GLU A 493 -17.89 24.94 0.08
CA GLU A 493 -18.37 24.56 1.42
C GLU A 493 -18.01 23.12 1.80
N THR A 494 -16.97 22.54 1.19
CA THR A 494 -16.41 21.23 1.56
C THR A 494 -15.00 21.37 2.10
N LEU A 495 -14.69 20.75 3.23
CA LEU A 495 -13.35 20.71 3.83
C LEU A 495 -12.97 19.26 4.11
N CYS A 496 -12.03 18.69 3.35
CA CYS A 496 -11.60 17.29 3.52
C CYS A 496 -12.79 16.30 3.56
N ARG A 497 -13.67 16.34 2.54
CA ARG A 497 -14.94 15.59 2.44
C ARG A 497 -16.04 15.99 3.44
N MET A 498 -15.76 16.81 4.45
CA MET A 498 -16.79 17.38 5.33
C MET A 498 -17.60 18.43 4.58
N LYS A 499 -18.88 18.14 4.31
CA LYS A 499 -19.77 19.03 3.55
C LYS A 499 -20.48 20.03 4.47
N GLY A 500 -20.82 21.19 3.92
CA GLY A 500 -21.64 22.20 4.58
C GLY A 500 -20.89 22.99 5.65
N VAL A 501 -19.57 23.14 5.51
CA VAL A 501 -18.79 24.04 6.36
C VAL A 501 -19.10 25.50 6.03
N SER A 502 -19.10 26.37 7.03
CA SER A 502 -19.34 27.81 6.87
C SER A 502 -18.04 28.62 6.98
N ASP A 503 -18.12 29.94 6.75
CA ASP A 503 -16.99 30.88 6.88
C ASP A 503 -15.70 30.42 6.17
N VAL A 504 -15.86 29.90 4.95
CA VAL A 504 -14.75 29.31 4.21
C VAL A 504 -13.78 30.37 3.70
N GLU A 505 -12.49 30.11 3.91
CA GLU A 505 -11.40 30.96 3.44
C GLU A 505 -10.26 30.10 2.87
N ILE A 506 -9.79 30.44 1.67
CA ILE A 506 -8.58 29.82 1.09
C ILE A 506 -7.40 30.76 1.34
N LYS A 507 -6.40 30.29 2.09
CA LYS A 507 -5.20 31.04 2.45
C LYS A 507 -4.28 31.23 1.25
N ASP A 508 -3.50 32.29 1.24
CA ASP A 508 -2.56 32.65 0.18
C ASP A 508 -1.26 31.85 0.19
N TYR A 509 -1.07 31.02 1.22
CA TYR A 509 0.04 30.09 1.35
C TYR A 509 -0.39 28.62 1.18
N THR A 510 0.58 27.81 0.83
CA THR A 510 0.51 26.36 0.62
C THR A 510 0.91 25.58 1.86
N ILE A 511 0.57 24.30 1.90
CA ILE A 511 0.92 23.42 3.02
C ILE A 511 2.45 23.22 3.13
N HIS A 512 3.21 23.26 2.04
CA HIS A 512 4.67 23.20 2.12
C HIS A 512 5.26 24.45 2.75
N GLU A 513 4.79 25.64 2.36
CA GLU A 513 5.24 26.90 2.98
C GLU A 513 4.96 26.90 4.48
N VAL A 514 3.80 26.39 4.89
CA VAL A 514 3.43 26.22 6.31
C VAL A 514 4.43 25.34 7.05
N VAL A 515 4.76 24.16 6.51
CA VAL A 515 5.68 23.22 7.18
C VAL A 515 7.11 23.76 7.18
N GLU A 516 7.59 24.36 6.09
CA GLU A 516 8.92 25.00 6.02
C GLU A 516 9.04 26.14 7.04
N GLU A 517 8.04 27.00 7.16
CA GLU A 517 8.03 28.07 8.16
C GLU A 517 8.02 27.52 9.60
N TYR A 518 7.24 26.45 9.85
CA TYR A 518 7.20 25.80 11.16
C TYR A 518 8.58 25.22 11.51
N LEU A 519 9.21 24.48 10.59
CA LEU A 519 10.56 23.96 10.80
C LEU A 519 11.59 25.08 11.00
N GLY A 520 11.49 26.18 10.25
CA GLY A 520 12.35 27.35 10.43
C GLY A 520 12.27 27.99 11.83
N LYS A 521 11.18 27.77 12.56
CA LYS A 521 10.96 28.30 13.91
C LYS A 521 11.18 27.29 15.03
N PHE A 522 10.82 26.03 14.81
CA PHE A 522 10.75 24.99 15.84
C PHE A 522 11.79 23.88 15.66
N SER A 523 12.63 23.94 14.63
CA SER A 523 13.72 22.98 14.47
C SER A 523 14.78 23.10 15.59
N PRO A 524 15.29 21.98 16.14
CA PRO A 524 14.90 20.61 15.84
C PRO A 524 13.56 20.20 16.48
N VAL A 525 12.67 19.62 15.67
CA VAL A 525 11.35 19.11 16.11
C VAL A 525 11.47 17.72 16.75
N SER A 526 10.46 17.30 17.50
CA SER A 526 10.43 15.98 18.16
C SER A 526 9.03 15.36 18.13
N PRO A 527 8.39 15.19 16.96
CA PRO A 527 7.06 14.61 16.90
C PRO A 527 7.08 13.15 17.36
N VAL A 528 6.06 12.76 18.12
CA VAL A 528 5.85 11.41 18.67
C VAL A 528 4.37 11.05 18.55
N LEU A 529 4.02 9.81 18.88
CA LEU A 529 2.63 9.45 19.14
C LEU A 529 2.18 10.10 20.45
N GLU A 530 1.02 10.74 20.43
CA GLU A 530 0.46 11.47 21.57
C GLU A 530 -0.93 10.93 21.96
N GLU A 531 -1.39 9.86 21.31
CA GLU A 531 -2.74 9.29 21.47
C GLU A 531 -3.85 10.30 21.10
N ARG A 532 -3.58 11.17 20.10
CA ARG A 532 -4.60 12.04 19.51
C ARG A 532 -5.76 11.21 18.96
N ALA A 533 -5.46 10.04 18.41
CA ALA A 533 -6.47 9.03 18.11
C ALA A 533 -6.06 7.71 18.76
N TYR A 534 -6.97 7.09 19.52
CA TYR A 534 -6.70 5.82 20.17
C TYR A 534 -7.83 4.82 19.96
N CYS A 535 -7.45 3.61 19.51
CA CYS A 535 -8.34 2.48 19.31
C CYS A 535 -7.88 1.32 20.19
N GLU A 536 -8.67 0.97 21.20
CA GLU A 536 -8.28 -0.04 22.20
C GLU A 536 -7.99 -1.41 21.57
N SER A 537 -8.75 -1.81 20.55
CA SER A 537 -8.57 -3.08 19.84
C SER A 537 -7.32 -3.13 18.95
N LEU A 538 -6.76 -1.98 18.55
CA LEU A 538 -5.57 -1.89 17.70
C LEU A 538 -4.30 -1.54 18.49
N GLY A 539 -4.46 -0.98 19.69
CA GLY A 539 -3.34 -0.52 20.52
C GLY A 539 -2.57 0.66 19.91
N PRO A 540 -1.39 1.01 20.48
CA PRO A 540 -0.62 2.18 20.06
C PRO A 540 0.10 1.98 18.71
N TYR A 541 0.50 0.75 18.39
CA TYR A 541 1.13 0.41 17.10
C TYR A 541 0.09 -0.22 16.18
N SER A 542 -0.86 0.62 15.74
CA SER A 542 -2.01 0.23 14.92
C SER A 542 -1.61 -0.06 13.46
N PHE A 543 -0.74 -1.05 13.20
CA PHE A 543 -0.41 -1.46 11.84
C PHE A 543 -1.64 -2.00 11.09
N SER A 544 -1.58 -1.99 9.76
CA SER A 544 -2.65 -2.54 8.94
C SER A 544 -2.83 -4.03 9.23
N THR A 545 -4.08 -4.47 9.29
CA THR A 545 -4.47 -5.88 9.41
C THR A 545 -5.47 -6.18 8.31
N VAL A 546 -5.55 -7.43 7.86
CA VAL A 546 -6.52 -7.88 6.85
C VAL A 546 -7.45 -8.92 7.52
N PRO A 547 -8.62 -8.49 8.04
CA PRO A 547 -9.54 -9.38 8.75
C PRO A 547 -9.92 -10.62 7.94
N GLY A 548 -10.00 -11.76 8.61
CA GLY A 548 -10.30 -13.05 7.98
C GLY A 548 -9.10 -13.72 7.30
N THR A 549 -7.89 -13.21 7.51
CA THR A 549 -6.64 -13.76 6.98
C THR A 549 -5.59 -13.85 8.08
N GLU A 550 -4.50 -14.58 7.83
CA GLU A 550 -3.33 -14.66 8.72
C GLU A 550 -2.31 -13.53 8.44
N TYR A 551 -2.68 -12.49 7.68
CA TYR A 551 -1.79 -11.39 7.36
C TYR A 551 -1.37 -10.64 8.64
N ILE A 552 -0.06 -10.46 8.78
CA ILE A 552 0.57 -9.68 9.83
C ILE A 552 1.58 -8.72 9.20
N PHE A 553 1.59 -7.48 9.66
CA PHE A 553 2.59 -6.50 9.24
C PHE A 553 3.95 -6.86 9.84
N GLN A 554 4.97 -6.99 8.99
CA GLN A 554 6.36 -7.32 9.36
C GLN A 554 7.37 -6.47 8.59
#